data_AF-A0AAW1I0P8-F1
#
_entry.id   AF-A0AAW1I0P8-F1
#
_cell.length_a   1.000
_cell.length_b   1.000
_cell.length_c   1.000
_cell.angle_alpha   90.00
_cell.angle_beta   90.00
_cell.angle_gamma   90.00
#
_symmetry.space_group_name_H-M   'P 1'
#
loop_
_entity.id
_entity.type
_entity.pdbx_description
1 polymer ?
#
loop_
_entity_poly.entity_id
_entity_poly.type
_entity_poly.pdbx_seq_one_letter_code
_entity_poly.pdbx_strand_id
1 'polypeptide(L)'
;MIDGFQKLAMESRLDLAYRIGVATALVVRASGAHYAFAPCVGVCRDSRWGRCYESYSEDTEIVRKITSIVSGFQGIPPRGHPNGLE
;
A
#
# COMPACT_ATOMS: atom_id res chain seq x y z
N MET A 1 2.88 16.63 21.29
CA MET A 1 2.45 17.50 20.16
C MET A 1 3.03 17.02 18.82
N ILE A 2 4.27 16.51 18.77
CA ILE A 2 4.91 15.95 17.56
C ILE A 2 4.24 14.63 17.10
N ASP A 3 3.88 13.74 18.03
CA ASP A 3 3.28 12.44 17.70
C ASP A 3 1.93 12.54 16.97
N GLY A 4 1.12 13.56 17.30
CA GLY A 4 -0.18 13.78 16.65
C GLY A 4 -0.04 14.19 15.19
N PHE A 5 0.96 15.02 14.86
CA PHE A 5 1.24 15.43 13.48
C PHE A 5 1.80 14.27 12.65
N GLN A 6 2.69 13.47 13.22
CA GLN A 6 3.22 12.28 12.55
C GLN A 6 2.14 11.22 12.28
N LYS A 7 1.20 11.03 13.23
CA LYS A 7 0.04 10.14 13.04
C LYS A 7 -0.86 10.62 11.91
N LEU A 8 -1.24 11.90 11.89
CA LEU A 8 -2.07 12.48 10.83
C LEU A 8 -1.40 12.38 9.46
N ALA A 9 -0.09 12.67 9.39
CA ALA A 9 0.68 12.52 8.16
C ALA A 9 0.71 11.07 7.67
N MET A 10 0.77 10.10 8.59
CA MET A 10 0.69 8.68 8.23
C MET A 10 -0.72 8.32 7.72
N GLU A 11 -1.78 8.69 8.45
CA GLU A 11 -3.17 8.45 8.03
C GLU A 11 -3.47 9.02 6.63
N SER A 12 -2.99 10.23 6.35
CA SER A 12 -3.10 10.85 5.02
C SER A 12 -2.37 10.05 3.94
N ARG A 13 -1.18 9.49 4.24
CA ARG A 13 -0.45 8.61 3.30
C ARG A 13 -1.20 7.30 3.05
N LEU A 14 -1.84 6.74 4.08
CA LEU A 14 -2.60 5.49 3.97
C LEU A 14 -3.86 5.68 3.12
N ASP A 15 -4.59 6.79 3.30
CA ASP A 15 -5.71 7.18 2.44
C ASP A 15 -5.26 7.36 0.99
N LEU A 16 -4.16 8.08 0.78
CA LEU A 16 -3.60 8.28 -0.55
C LEU A 16 -3.24 6.95 -1.22
N ALA A 17 -2.55 6.05 -0.51
CA ALA A 17 -2.17 4.75 -1.04
C ALA A 17 -3.39 3.90 -1.41
N TYR A 18 -4.44 3.89 -0.57
CA TYR A 18 -5.71 3.22 -0.89
C TYR A 18 -6.33 3.80 -2.17
N ARG A 19 -6.42 5.13 -2.29
CA ARG A 19 -6.99 5.80 -3.46
C ARG A 19 -6.20 5.56 -4.74
N ILE A 20 -4.86 5.52 -4.65
CA ILE A 20 -4.00 5.11 -5.78
C ILE A 20 -4.35 3.68 -6.18
N GLY A 21 -4.47 2.76 -5.23
CA GLY A 21 -4.87 1.38 -5.50
C GLY A 21 -6.21 1.27 -6.24
N VAL A 22 -7.23 2.01 -5.79
CA VAL A 22 -8.55 2.06 -6.44
C VAL A 22 -8.44 2.57 -7.88
N ALA A 23 -7.73 3.69 -8.09
CA ALA A 23 -7.55 4.25 -9.43
C ALA A 23 -6.80 3.28 -10.36
N THR A 24 -5.72 2.65 -9.87
CA THR A 24 -4.96 1.66 -10.62
C THR A 24 -5.83 0.45 -10.97
N ALA A 25 -6.63 -0.07 -10.03
CA ALA A 25 -7.52 -1.20 -10.30
C ALA A 25 -8.50 -0.88 -11.44
N LEU A 26 -9.09 0.31 -11.45
CA LEU A 26 -9.98 0.75 -12.53
C LEU A 26 -9.26 0.79 -13.88
N VAL A 27 -8.05 1.34 -13.94
CA VAL A 27 -7.25 1.42 -15.18
C VAL A 27 -6.81 0.04 -15.67
N VAL A 28 -6.36 -0.83 -14.76
CA VAL A 28 -5.97 -2.23 -15.08
C VAL A 28 -7.17 -3.00 -15.63
N ARG A 29 -8.35 -2.86 -15.02
CA ARG A 29 -9.59 -3.47 -15.54
C ARG A 29 -9.99 -2.89 -16.89
N ALA A 30 -9.85 -1.58 -17.08
CA ALA A 30 -10.14 -0.91 -18.35
C ALA A 30 -9.21 -1.37 -19.49
N SER A 31 -7.97 -1.77 -19.19
CA SER A 31 -7.04 -2.32 -20.18
C SER A 31 -7.24 -3.82 -20.48
N GLY A 32 -8.25 -4.46 -19.87
CA GLY A 32 -8.58 -5.87 -20.05
C GLY A 32 -7.78 -6.83 -19.16
N ALA A 33 -6.84 -6.31 -18.35
CA ALA A 33 -6.12 -7.08 -17.36
C ALA A 33 -6.96 -7.27 -16.08
N HIS A 34 -6.76 -8.39 -15.41
CA HIS A 34 -7.49 -8.75 -14.19
C HIS A 34 -6.59 -8.85 -12.96
N TYR A 35 -5.28 -8.75 -13.17
CA TYR A 35 -4.28 -8.96 -12.14
C TYR A 35 -3.14 -7.94 -12.28
N ALA A 36 -2.70 -7.39 -11.15
CA ALA A 36 -1.58 -6.46 -11.07
C ALA A 36 -0.48 -7.08 -10.19
N PHE A 37 0.76 -7.06 -10.67
CA PHE A 37 1.94 -7.50 -9.90
C PHE A 37 2.40 -6.39 -8.94
N ALA A 38 1.54 -6.05 -8.00
CA ALA A 38 1.73 -4.98 -7.02
C ALA A 38 0.97 -5.33 -5.71
N PRO A 39 1.36 -4.74 -4.57
CA PRO A 39 2.51 -3.83 -4.38
C PRO A 39 3.84 -4.57 -4.21
N CYS A 40 4.96 -3.88 -4.45
CA CYS A 40 6.26 -4.36 -4.01
C CYS A 40 6.43 -4.06 -2.51
N VAL A 41 6.54 -5.09 -1.68
CA VAL A 41 6.71 -4.97 -0.21
C VAL A 41 8.16 -5.23 0.22
N GLY A 42 9.11 -5.07 -0.69
CA GLY A 42 10.53 -5.13 -0.38
C GLY A 42 10.91 -4.01 0.59
N VAL A 43 11.78 -4.31 1.55
CA VAL A 43 12.37 -3.34 2.48
C VAL A 43 13.78 -3.04 2.00
N CYS A 44 13.96 -1.94 1.27
CA CYS A 44 15.28 -1.52 0.78
C CYS A 44 16.15 -1.06 1.96
N ARG A 45 17.19 -1.82 2.29
CA ARG A 45 18.20 -1.47 3.32
C ARG A 45 19.49 -0.91 2.73
N ASP A 46 19.66 -1.03 1.42
CA ASP A 46 20.84 -0.58 0.70
C ASP A 46 20.42 0.04 -0.63
N SER A 47 20.57 1.36 -0.74
CA SER A 47 20.12 2.15 -1.90
C SER A 47 20.83 1.79 -3.21
N ARG A 48 21.93 1.02 -3.16
CA ARG A 48 22.60 0.49 -4.36
C ARG A 48 21.78 -0.59 -5.06
N TRP A 49 20.80 -1.19 -4.37
CA TRP A 49 19.87 -2.09 -5.02
C TRP A 49 18.99 -1.32 -6.00
N GLY A 50 19.12 -1.62 -7.30
CA GLY A 50 18.51 -0.85 -8.39
C GLY A 50 16.97 -0.79 -8.40
N ARG A 51 16.29 -1.54 -7.52
CA ARG A 51 14.84 -1.52 -7.33
C ARG A 51 14.41 -0.87 -6.01
N CYS A 52 15.31 -0.18 -5.31
CA CYS A 52 15.00 0.50 -4.06
C CYS A 52 13.88 1.54 -4.19
N TYR A 53 13.65 2.09 -5.39
CA TYR A 53 12.53 2.98 -5.65
C TYR A 53 11.16 2.30 -5.55
N GLU A 54 11.10 0.97 -5.65
CA GLU A 54 9.86 0.19 -5.49
C GLU A 54 9.55 -0.12 -4.01
N SER A 55 10.52 0.10 -3.12
CA SER A 55 10.36 -0.06 -1.68
C SER A 55 9.78 1.21 -1.07
N TYR A 56 8.74 1.08 -0.24
CA TYR A 56 8.14 2.24 0.42
C TYR A 56 9.03 2.85 1.51
N SER A 57 9.89 2.05 2.16
CA SER A 57 10.80 2.51 3.20
C SER A 57 11.88 1.48 3.52
N GLU A 58 12.96 1.91 4.15
CA GLU A 58 13.91 1.03 4.85
C GLU A 58 13.35 0.52 6.20
N ASP A 59 12.32 1.17 6.74
CA ASP A 59 11.62 0.78 7.96
C ASP A 59 10.46 -0.18 7.62
N THR A 60 10.53 -1.37 8.20
CA THR A 60 9.54 -2.43 8.05
C THR A 60 8.16 -2.01 8.55
N GLU A 61 8.07 -1.21 9.60
CA GLU A 61 6.77 -0.77 10.14
C GLU A 61 6.08 0.23 9.22
N ILE A 62 6.83 1.02 8.45
CA ILE A 62 6.26 1.90 7.42
C ILE A 62 5.74 1.06 6.25
N VAL A 63 6.52 0.08 5.78
CA VAL A 63 6.11 -0.82 4.68
C VAL A 63 4.83 -1.60 5.06
N ARG A 64 4.72 -2.09 6.30
CA ARG A 64 3.51 -2.76 6.81
C ARG A 64 2.28 -1.86 6.82
N LYS A 65 2.43 -0.58 7.15
CA LYS A 65 1.29 0.35 7.24
C LYS A 65 0.75 0.70 5.85
N ILE A 66 1.62 0.86 4.85
CA ILE A 66 1.26 1.28 3.48
C ILE A 66 0.53 0.18 2.67
N THR A 67 0.33 -1.02 3.23
CA THR A 67 -0.43 -2.10 2.57
C THR A 67 -1.92 -1.81 2.40
N SER A 68 -2.42 -0.64 2.81
CA SER A 68 -3.79 -0.17 2.48
C SER A 68 -4.06 -0.13 0.96
N ILE A 69 -3.01 -0.01 0.13
CA ILE A 69 -3.10 -0.12 -1.32
C ILE A 69 -3.66 -1.47 -1.80
N VAL A 70 -3.46 -2.56 -1.04
CA VAL A 70 -4.01 -3.89 -1.36
C VAL A 70 -5.53 -3.86 -1.33
N SER A 71 -6.11 -3.24 -0.30
CA SER A 71 -7.56 -3.03 -0.22
C SER A 71 -8.06 -2.09 -1.32
N GLY A 72 -7.22 -1.16 -1.80
CA GLY A 72 -7.51 -0.36 -2.98
C GLY A 72 -7.58 -1.20 -4.26
N PHE A 73 -6.68 -2.18 -4.42
CA PHE A 73 -6.69 -3.09 -5.57
C PHE A 73 -7.84 -4.09 -5.55
N GLN A 74 -8.13 -4.67 -4.39
CA GLN A 74 -8.95 -5.88 -4.26
C GLN A 74 -10.32 -5.62 -3.61
N GLY A 75 -10.53 -4.43 -3.03
CA GLY A 75 -11.66 -4.14 -2.17
C GLY A 75 -11.40 -4.48 -0.70
N ILE A 76 -12.29 -4.02 0.17
CA ILE A 76 -12.23 -4.31 1.61
C ILE A 76 -12.72 -5.75 1.84
N PRO A 77 -11.95 -6.62 2.52
CA PRO A 77 -12.41 -7.96 2.88
C PRO A 77 -13.73 -7.89 3.67
N PRO A 78 -14.67 -8.83 3.43
CA PRO A 78 -15.91 -8.88 4.20
C PRO A 78 -15.61 -9.18 5.67
N ARG A 79 -16.52 -8.74 6.55
CA ARG A 79 -16.40 -8.99 7.99
C ARG A 79 -16.34 -10.49 8.27
N GLY A 80 -15.39 -10.90 9.11
CA GLY A 80 -15.16 -12.32 9.45
C GLY A 80 -14.35 -13.09 8.41
N HIS A 81 -13.76 -12.42 7.41
CA HIS A 81 -12.81 -13.05 6.52
C HIS A 81 -11.60 -13.57 7.31
N PRO A 82 -11.17 -14.83 7.13
CA PRO A 82 -10.14 -15.45 7.97
C PRO A 82 -8.79 -14.72 7.95
N ASN A 83 -8.54 -13.95 6.88
CA ASN A 83 -7.34 -13.14 6.70
C ASN A 83 -7.66 -11.64 6.58
N GLY A 84 -8.86 -11.20 6.94
CA GLY A 84 -9.24 -9.78 6.98
C GLY A 84 -8.78 -9.16 8.30
N LEU A 85 -8.25 -7.93 8.25
CA LEU A 85 -8.08 -7.12 9.46
C LEU A 85 -9.50 -6.76 9.97
N GLU A 86 -9.79 -7.06 11.24
CA GLU A 86 -11.11 -6.87 11.87
C GLU A 86 -11.68 -5.44 11.77
#